data_AF-A0A7S3VF72-F1
#
_entry.id   AF-A0A7S3VF72-F1
#
_cell.length_a   1.000
_cell.length_b   1.000
_cell.length_c   1.000
_cell.angle_alpha   90.00
_cell.angle_beta   90.00
_cell.angle_gamma   90.00
#
_symmetry.space_group_name_H-M   'P 1'
#
loop_
_entity.id
_entity.type
_entity.pdbx_description
1 polymer ?
#
loop_
_entity_poly.entity_id
_entity_poly.type
_entity_poly.pdbx_seq_one_letter_code
_entity_poly.pdbx_strand_id
1 'polypeptide(L)'
;MNIFLPEQSSENFHSLAESPETNVTGMDVMDMMMGVPVAVPLPPVDGILYTEYYEYTSPNHKETFYFTRAAIVTATVTGSISAISSAIIICIILRSASKLKSPYHQIMFFMSLWDIVASTAIALSTIPMPVDVMYPFKGRSYGTKQTCRVQGLLYAFGTACGFAGNIALYAYYLATIRFKVKDETMKNRVLPVFFVLGTLVSVMFVLPYVWNDQINPGPYDSFCTIS
;
A
#
# COMPACT_ATOMS: atom_id res chain seq x y z
N MET A 1 12.81 11.14 -46.64
CA MET A 1 12.81 9.68 -46.42
C MET A 1 11.67 9.39 -45.45
N ASN A 2 10.49 9.11 -46.00
CA ASN A 2 9.27 8.85 -45.25
C ASN A 2 9.28 7.39 -44.82
N ILE A 3 9.42 7.14 -43.53
CA ILE A 3 9.20 5.83 -42.94
C ILE A 3 7.83 5.90 -42.28
N PHE A 4 6.84 5.45 -43.06
CA PHE A 4 5.53 5.04 -42.59
C PHE A 4 5.77 3.87 -41.61
N LEU A 5 5.58 4.08 -40.31
CA LEU A 5 5.45 2.99 -39.35
C LEU A 5 3.95 2.72 -39.15
N PRO A 6 3.51 1.47 -39.35
CA PRO A 6 2.09 1.12 -39.35
C PRO A 6 1.48 1.22 -37.95
N GLU A 7 0.23 1.63 -37.97
CA GLU A 7 -0.77 1.63 -36.91
C GLU A 7 -1.09 0.19 -36.49
N GLN A 8 -0.21 -0.45 -35.71
CA GLN A 8 -0.33 -1.85 -35.33
C GLN A 8 0.02 -2.10 -33.86
N SER A 9 -0.49 -1.24 -32.97
CA SER A 9 -0.25 -1.35 -31.52
C SER A 9 -1.53 -1.47 -30.68
N SER A 10 -2.73 -1.42 -31.26
CA SER A 10 -3.98 -1.55 -30.48
C SER A 10 -4.66 -2.92 -30.56
N GLU A 11 -4.45 -3.70 -31.63
CA GLU A 11 -5.13 -4.99 -31.79
C GLU A 11 -4.46 -6.14 -31.02
N ASN A 12 -3.16 -6.08 -30.76
CA ASN A 12 -2.45 -7.15 -30.02
C ASN A 12 -2.62 -7.08 -28.49
N PHE A 13 -3.23 -6.02 -27.94
CA PHE A 13 -3.56 -5.96 -26.52
C PHE A 13 -4.90 -6.63 -26.18
N HIS A 14 -5.78 -6.81 -27.17
CA HIS A 14 -7.03 -7.55 -26.99
C HIS A 14 -6.80 -9.08 -26.92
N SER A 15 -5.72 -9.60 -27.52
CA SER A 15 -5.45 -11.04 -27.54
C SER A 15 -4.68 -11.57 -26.31
N LEU A 16 -4.30 -10.70 -25.37
CA LEU A 16 -3.65 -11.11 -24.11
C LEU A 16 -4.57 -10.99 -22.89
N ALA A 17 -5.84 -10.64 -23.08
CA ALA A 17 -6.85 -10.55 -22.01
C ALA A 17 -7.65 -11.84 -21.81
N GLU A 18 -7.38 -12.89 -22.57
CA GLU A 18 -8.07 -14.19 -22.46
C GLU A 18 -7.06 -15.28 -22.05
N SER A 19 -6.58 -15.17 -20.81
CA SER A 19 -5.96 -16.32 -20.14
C SER A 19 -7.08 -17.19 -19.57
N PRO A 20 -7.05 -18.52 -19.79
CA PRO A 20 -8.04 -19.43 -19.23
C PRO A 20 -8.04 -19.33 -17.70
N GLU A 21 -9.25 -19.34 -17.13
CA GLU A 21 -9.52 -19.38 -15.70
C GLU A 21 -8.72 -20.49 -15.03
N THR A 22 -7.54 -20.16 -14.51
CA THR A 22 -6.95 -20.93 -13.43
C THR A 22 -7.70 -20.54 -12.18
N ASN A 23 -8.58 -21.46 -11.79
CA ASN A 23 -9.26 -21.54 -10.51
C ASN A 23 -8.21 -21.61 -9.37
N VAL A 24 -7.57 -20.49 -9.11
CA VAL A 24 -6.79 -20.22 -7.91
C VAL A 24 -7.70 -19.32 -7.11
N THR A 25 -8.31 -19.89 -6.08
CA THR A 25 -8.98 -19.14 -5.03
C THR A 25 -8.06 -18.02 -4.58
N GLY A 26 -8.33 -16.82 -5.09
CA GLY A 26 -7.74 -15.58 -4.64
C GLY A 26 -8.00 -15.50 -3.15
N MET A 27 -6.95 -15.67 -2.36
CA MET A 27 -6.92 -15.01 -1.07
C MET A 27 -6.88 -13.52 -1.38
N ASP A 28 -8.07 -12.93 -1.44
CA ASP A 28 -8.26 -11.49 -1.37
C ASP A 28 -7.57 -11.01 -0.10
N VAL A 29 -6.42 -10.36 -0.27
CA VAL A 29 -5.68 -9.70 0.81
C VAL A 29 -6.54 -8.59 1.45
N MET A 30 -7.61 -8.15 0.76
CA MET A 30 -8.59 -7.18 1.29
C MET A 30 -9.69 -7.81 2.15
N ASP A 31 -10.00 -9.10 2.01
CA ASP A 31 -11.07 -9.75 2.82
C ASP A 31 -10.61 -10.11 4.24
N MET A 32 -9.29 -10.02 4.51
CA MET A 32 -8.75 -10.24 5.86
C MET A 32 -8.83 -8.99 6.75
N MET A 33 -9.20 -7.81 6.21
CA MET A 33 -9.09 -6.51 6.91
C MET A 33 -10.38 -5.93 7.50
N MET A 34 -11.54 -6.60 7.41
CA MET A 34 -12.82 -6.02 7.89
C MET A 34 -13.51 -6.77 9.04
N GLY A 35 -12.73 -7.41 9.91
CA GLY A 35 -13.21 -7.86 11.22
C GLY A 35 -12.84 -6.86 12.32
N VAL A 36 -13.60 -5.78 12.49
CA VAL A 36 -13.42 -4.84 13.62
C VAL A 36 -14.29 -5.29 14.81
N PRO A 37 -13.73 -5.90 15.87
CA PRO A 37 -14.44 -5.99 17.14
C PRO A 37 -14.33 -4.67 17.90
N VAL A 38 -15.46 -4.29 18.49
CA VAL A 38 -15.69 -3.09 19.31
C VAL A 38 -14.69 -3.02 20.47
N ALA A 39 -14.02 -1.86 20.61
CA ALA A 39 -13.10 -1.58 21.71
C ALA A 39 -13.82 -1.59 23.06
N VAL A 40 -13.37 -2.45 23.98
CA VAL A 40 -13.83 -2.48 25.38
C VAL A 40 -12.99 -1.47 26.18
N PRO A 41 -13.59 -0.61 27.03
CA PRO A 41 -12.84 0.37 27.81
C PRO A 41 -11.96 -0.31 28.87
N LEU A 42 -10.68 0.07 28.95
CA LEU A 42 -9.76 -0.38 30.00
C LEU A 42 -9.84 0.55 31.23
N PRO A 43 -9.87 -0.01 32.46
CA PRO A 43 -9.75 0.78 33.68
C PRO A 43 -8.29 1.25 33.90
N PRO A 44 -8.06 2.30 34.69
CA PRO A 44 -6.71 2.71 35.09
C PRO A 44 -6.22 1.76 36.19
N VAL A 45 -4.91 1.48 36.30
CA VAL A 45 -4.16 1.23 37.57
C VAL A 45 -2.71 0.73 37.37
N ASP A 46 -1.84 1.37 38.14
CA ASP A 46 -0.50 1.08 38.71
C ASP A 46 0.42 -0.05 38.19
N GLY A 47 1.63 0.38 37.84
CA GLY A 47 2.66 -0.31 37.05
C GLY A 47 3.43 -1.48 37.69
N ILE A 48 2.96 -2.13 38.75
CA ILE A 48 3.66 -3.28 39.37
C ILE A 48 2.96 -4.61 39.07
N LEU A 49 1.70 -4.58 38.62
CA LEU A 49 0.91 -5.78 38.31
C LEU A 49 0.87 -6.13 36.81
N TYR A 50 1.84 -5.69 36.01
CA TYR A 50 1.83 -5.96 34.55
C TYR A 50 2.60 -7.21 34.15
N THR A 51 3.68 -7.56 34.87
CA THR A 51 4.47 -8.77 34.54
C THR A 51 3.75 -10.05 34.93
N GLU A 52 2.93 -10.05 35.97
CA GLU A 52 2.21 -11.25 36.45
C GLU A 52 0.89 -11.49 35.71
N TYR A 53 0.28 -10.43 35.12
CA TYR A 53 -1.01 -10.55 34.42
C TYR A 53 -0.89 -11.19 33.02
N TYR A 54 0.28 -11.13 32.39
CA TYR A 54 0.49 -11.81 31.10
C TYR A 54 0.77 -13.31 31.24
N GLU A 55 1.23 -13.76 32.40
CA GLU A 55 1.49 -15.18 32.64
C GLU A 55 0.22 -15.97 33.02
N TYR A 56 -0.90 -15.27 33.29
CA TYR A 56 -2.16 -15.88 33.74
C TYR A 56 -3.34 -15.76 32.75
N THR A 57 -3.10 -15.49 31.46
CA THR A 57 -4.20 -15.39 30.48
C THR A 57 -4.26 -16.60 29.55
N SER A 58 -5.04 -17.60 29.98
CA SER A 58 -5.73 -18.61 29.16
C SER A 58 -4.86 -19.66 28.42
N PRO A 59 -4.90 -20.95 28.82
CA PRO A 59 -4.27 -22.06 28.08
C PRO A 59 -4.90 -22.34 26.70
N ASN A 60 -5.80 -21.47 26.22
CA ASN A 60 -6.46 -21.54 24.92
C ASN A 60 -6.36 -20.21 24.13
N HIS A 61 -5.39 -19.32 24.43
CA HIS A 61 -5.10 -18.21 23.54
C HIS A 61 -4.37 -18.74 22.31
N LYS A 62 -5.11 -18.96 21.21
CA LYS A 62 -4.50 -19.22 19.90
C LYS A 62 -3.59 -18.03 19.61
N GLU A 63 -2.27 -18.22 19.64
CA GLU A 63 -1.33 -17.17 19.23
C GLU A 63 -1.77 -16.65 17.86
N THR A 64 -2.17 -15.39 17.78
CA THR A 64 -2.54 -14.79 16.50
C THR A 64 -1.32 -14.83 15.59
N PHE A 65 -1.49 -15.27 14.35
CA PHE A 65 -0.40 -15.46 13.38
C PHE A 65 0.54 -14.23 13.31
N TYR A 66 -0.02 -13.04 13.45
CA TYR A 66 0.67 -11.75 13.43
C TYR A 66 1.77 -11.55 14.49
N PHE A 67 1.69 -12.25 15.63
CA PHE A 67 2.75 -12.21 16.65
C PHE A 67 3.92 -13.15 16.35
N THR A 68 3.74 -14.05 15.39
CA THR A 68 4.74 -15.06 15.01
C THR A 68 5.81 -14.44 14.12
N ARG A 69 7.05 -14.95 14.22
CA ARG A 69 8.13 -14.59 13.29
C ARG A 69 7.75 -14.81 11.82
N ALA A 70 6.90 -15.78 11.55
CA ALA A 70 6.36 -16.05 10.23
C ALA A 70 5.65 -14.83 9.63
N ALA A 71 4.75 -14.16 10.37
CA ALA A 71 4.02 -12.99 9.87
C ALA A 71 4.94 -11.80 9.55
N ILE A 72 6.00 -11.63 10.34
CA ILE A 72 7.01 -10.60 10.13
C ILE A 72 7.82 -10.93 8.87
N VAL A 73 8.27 -12.18 8.73
CA VAL A 73 9.00 -12.64 7.55
C VAL A 73 8.12 -12.56 6.30
N THR A 74 6.84 -12.92 6.37
CA THR A 74 5.94 -12.81 5.22
C THR A 74 5.73 -11.35 4.83
N ALA A 75 5.47 -10.44 5.77
CA ALA A 75 5.30 -9.02 5.47
C ALA A 75 6.57 -8.41 4.87
N THR A 76 7.74 -8.70 5.44
CA THR A 76 9.02 -8.19 4.95
C THR A 76 9.34 -8.68 3.55
N VAL A 77 9.16 -9.98 3.28
CA VAL A 77 9.41 -10.58 1.96
C VAL A 77 8.43 -10.06 0.92
N THR A 78 7.13 -10.03 1.23
CA THR A 78 6.10 -9.52 0.30
C THR A 78 6.34 -8.05 -0.03
N GLY A 79 6.61 -7.21 0.98
CA GLY A 79 6.90 -5.79 0.78
C GLY A 79 8.17 -5.59 -0.05
N SER A 80 9.21 -6.38 0.19
CA SER A 80 10.45 -6.30 -0.58
C SER A 80 10.25 -6.69 -2.04
N ILE A 81 9.54 -7.78 -2.32
CA ILE A 81 9.25 -8.24 -3.69
C ILE A 81 8.42 -7.17 -4.43
N SER A 82 7.39 -6.62 -3.80
CA SER A 82 6.59 -5.55 -4.40
C SER A 82 7.42 -4.29 -4.68
N ALA A 83 8.27 -3.86 -3.75
CA ALA A 83 9.14 -2.71 -3.97
C ALA A 83 10.13 -2.93 -5.14
N ILE A 84 10.72 -4.13 -5.24
CA ILE A 84 11.63 -4.49 -6.35
C ILE A 84 10.86 -4.52 -7.68
N SER A 85 9.68 -5.15 -7.71
CA SER A 85 8.80 -5.19 -8.88
C SER A 85 8.48 -3.78 -9.38
N SER A 86 8.02 -2.91 -8.49
CA SER A 86 7.67 -1.53 -8.84
C SER A 86 8.90 -0.71 -9.26
N ALA A 87 10.07 -0.94 -8.66
CA ALA A 87 11.31 -0.32 -9.11
C ALA A 87 11.70 -0.77 -10.53
N ILE A 88 11.50 -2.05 -10.88
CA ILE A 88 11.72 -2.56 -12.22
C ILE A 88 10.78 -1.88 -13.22
N ILE A 89 9.50 -1.72 -12.89
CA ILE A 89 8.52 -1.01 -13.75
C ILE A 89 9.00 0.42 -14.02
N ILE A 90 9.42 1.14 -12.98
CA ILE A 90 9.98 2.49 -13.14
C ILE A 90 11.22 2.47 -14.04
N CYS A 91 12.13 1.52 -13.85
CA CYS A 91 13.32 1.38 -14.69
C CYS A 91 12.97 1.12 -16.16
N ILE A 92 11.97 0.28 -16.46
CA ILE A 92 11.48 0.00 -17.81
C ILE A 92 10.90 1.28 -18.44
N ILE A 93 10.07 2.02 -17.70
CA ILE A 93 9.47 3.28 -18.17
C ILE A 93 10.56 4.31 -18.50
N LEU A 94 11.56 4.48 -17.63
CA LEU A 94 12.64 5.45 -17.83
C LEU A 94 13.58 5.07 -18.99
N ARG A 95 13.74 3.78 -19.27
CA ARG A 95 14.53 3.27 -20.41
C ARG A 95 13.79 3.29 -21.74
N SER A 96 12.45 3.38 -21.74
CA SER A 96 11.64 3.42 -22.94
C SER A 96 11.91 4.69 -23.77
N ALA A 97 11.87 4.60 -25.11
CA ALA A 97 12.07 5.75 -26.00
C ALA A 97 11.04 6.88 -25.77
N SER A 98 9.81 6.49 -25.41
CA SER A 98 8.74 7.42 -25.09
C SER A 98 8.86 8.01 -23.68
N LYS A 99 9.57 7.35 -22.75
CA LYS A 99 9.69 7.77 -21.33
C LYS A 99 8.32 8.20 -20.75
N LEU A 100 8.28 9.33 -20.04
CA LEU A 100 7.08 9.98 -19.51
C LEU A 100 6.30 10.80 -20.55
N LYS A 101 6.48 10.56 -21.86
CA LYS A 101 5.73 11.29 -22.88
C LYS A 101 4.31 10.78 -23.07
N SER A 102 4.06 9.50 -22.79
CA SER A 102 2.72 8.90 -22.87
C SER A 102 1.97 9.08 -21.54
N PRO A 103 0.67 9.42 -21.56
CA PRO A 103 -0.15 9.51 -20.35
C PRO A 103 -0.19 8.18 -19.58
N TYR A 104 -0.21 7.04 -20.27
CA TYR A 104 -0.16 5.71 -19.65
C TYR A 104 1.11 5.51 -18.82
N HIS A 105 2.28 5.83 -19.39
CA HIS A 105 3.55 5.72 -18.66
C HIS A 105 3.61 6.65 -17.43
N GLN A 106 2.97 7.83 -17.49
CA GLN A 106 2.90 8.72 -16.35
C GLN A 106 2.03 8.15 -15.22
N ILE A 107 0.89 7.51 -15.54
CA ILE A 107 0.03 6.82 -14.56
C ILE A 107 0.79 5.66 -13.92
N MET A 108 1.40 4.80 -14.73
CA MET A 108 2.14 3.65 -14.23
C MET A 108 3.32 4.09 -13.36
N PHE A 109 4.04 5.15 -13.75
CA PHE A 109 5.11 5.72 -12.94
C PHE A 109 4.60 6.23 -11.59
N PHE A 110 3.49 6.97 -11.58
CA PHE A 110 2.89 7.48 -10.34
C PHE A 110 2.46 6.34 -9.41
N MET A 111 1.76 5.33 -9.93
CA MET A 111 1.33 4.17 -9.15
C MET A 111 2.53 3.41 -8.56
N SER A 112 3.53 3.07 -9.37
CA SER A 112 4.72 2.35 -8.91
C SER A 112 5.54 3.16 -7.90
N LEU A 113 5.55 4.50 -7.99
CA LEU A 113 6.23 5.35 -7.02
C LEU A 113 5.59 5.21 -5.62
N TRP A 114 4.26 5.28 -5.53
CA TRP A 114 3.54 5.14 -4.26
C TRP A 114 3.52 3.71 -3.73
N ASP A 115 3.51 2.72 -4.62
CA ASP A 115 3.65 1.30 -4.26
C ASP A 115 5.00 1.05 -3.58
N ILE A 116 6.11 1.60 -4.09
CA ILE A 116 7.43 1.50 -3.44
C ILE A 116 7.38 2.11 -2.03
N VAL A 117 6.73 3.26 -1.86
CA VAL A 117 6.63 3.93 -0.55
C VAL A 117 5.85 3.06 0.44
N ALA A 118 4.67 2.56 0.07
CA ALA A 118 3.84 1.70 0.91
C ALA A 118 4.55 0.37 1.22
N SER A 119 5.15 -0.26 0.21
CA SER A 119 5.82 -1.55 0.35
C SER A 119 7.11 -1.45 1.14
N THR A 120 7.83 -0.33 1.08
CA THR A 120 8.98 -0.06 1.97
C THR A 120 8.53 0.09 3.42
N ALA A 121 7.39 0.77 3.66
CA ALA A 121 6.82 0.88 5.00
C ALA A 121 6.42 -0.50 5.57
N ILE A 122 5.81 -1.37 4.76
CA ILE A 122 5.50 -2.76 5.14
C ILE A 122 6.79 -3.58 5.33
N ALA A 123 7.79 -3.41 4.46
CA ALA A 123 9.05 -4.13 4.53
C ALA A 123 9.83 -3.84 5.81
N LEU A 124 9.63 -2.67 6.42
CA LEU A 124 10.18 -2.33 7.73
C LEU A 124 9.50 -3.11 8.87
N SER A 125 8.27 -3.62 8.68
CA SER A 125 7.53 -4.46 9.63
C SER A 125 7.59 -3.96 11.09
N THR A 126 8.13 -4.75 12.03
CA THR A 126 8.22 -4.40 13.45
C THR A 126 9.44 -3.52 13.79
N ILE A 127 10.35 -3.27 12.86
CA ILE A 127 11.58 -2.50 13.12
C ILE A 127 11.29 -1.09 13.70
N PRO A 128 10.41 -0.27 13.10
CA PRO A 128 10.11 1.09 13.57
C PRO A 128 9.09 1.13 14.72
N MET A 129 8.69 -0.02 15.25
CA MET A 129 7.76 -0.12 16.36
C MET A 129 8.45 0.27 17.70
N PRO A 130 7.73 0.92 18.64
CA PRO A 130 8.30 1.22 19.95
C PRO A 130 8.71 -0.06 20.70
N VAL A 131 9.73 0.05 21.56
CA VAL A 131 10.17 -1.05 22.44
C VAL A 131 9.21 -1.29 23.61
N ASP A 132 8.44 -0.28 23.99
CA ASP A 132 7.54 -0.22 25.15
C ASP A 132 6.10 -0.61 24.81
N VAL A 133 5.91 -1.50 23.83
CA VAL A 133 4.59 -1.92 23.36
C VAL A 133 4.05 -3.10 24.17
N MET A 134 2.77 -3.03 24.51
CA MET A 134 2.03 -4.03 25.31
C MET A 134 1.87 -5.40 24.61
N TYR A 135 2.25 -5.51 23.34
CA TYR A 135 2.02 -6.70 22.52
C TYR A 135 3.27 -7.59 22.41
N PRO A 136 3.13 -8.93 22.53
CA PRO A 136 4.25 -9.87 22.55
C PRO A 136 4.76 -10.21 21.13
N PHE A 137 5.19 -9.20 20.37
CA PHE A 137 5.77 -9.44 19.05
C PHE A 137 7.09 -10.20 19.17
N LYS A 138 7.22 -11.34 18.50
CA LYS A 138 8.46 -12.14 18.46
C LYS A 138 9.57 -11.52 17.58
N GLY A 139 9.36 -10.31 17.09
CA GLY A 139 10.25 -9.52 16.25
C GLY A 139 11.19 -8.62 17.05
N ARG A 140 12.18 -8.05 16.36
CA ARG A 140 13.02 -7.00 16.94
C ARG A 140 12.34 -5.66 16.72
N SER A 141 12.04 -4.97 17.82
CA SER A 141 11.56 -3.59 17.83
C SER A 141 12.73 -2.69 18.26
N TYR A 142 13.07 -1.69 17.45
CA TYR A 142 14.14 -0.73 17.74
C TYR A 142 13.67 0.72 17.64
N GLY A 143 12.40 0.92 17.30
CA GLY A 143 11.85 2.24 17.02
C GLY A 143 11.33 2.96 18.26
N THR A 144 10.72 4.10 17.98
CA THR A 144 9.99 4.93 18.93
C THR A 144 8.56 5.14 18.43
N LYS A 145 7.70 5.76 19.25
CA LYS A 145 6.35 6.19 18.81
C LYS A 145 6.40 7.05 17.53
N GLN A 146 7.46 7.84 17.35
CA GLN A 146 7.61 8.68 16.16
C GLN A 146 7.91 7.87 14.90
N THR A 147 8.79 6.88 14.96
CA THR A 147 9.10 6.04 13.79
C THR A 147 7.91 5.20 13.37
N CYS A 148 7.11 4.73 14.33
CA CYS A 148 5.86 4.03 14.09
C CYS A 148 4.82 4.92 13.39
N ARG A 149 4.69 6.19 13.83
CA ARG A 149 3.83 7.18 13.15
C ARG A 149 4.26 7.42 11.71
N VAL A 150 5.56 7.57 11.47
CA VAL A 150 6.09 7.76 10.12
C VAL A 150 5.83 6.53 9.25
N GLN A 151 6.02 5.32 9.78
CA GLN A 151 5.72 4.08 9.05
C GLN A 151 4.24 4.00 8.65
N GLY A 152 3.33 4.18 9.62
CA GLY A 152 1.90 4.10 9.34
C GLY A 152 1.42 5.21 8.40
N LEU A 153 2.01 6.41 8.51
CA LEU A 153 1.74 7.52 7.58
C LEU A 153 2.16 7.15 6.16
N LEU A 154 3.38 6.66 5.96
CA LEU A 154 3.90 6.29 4.64
C LEU A 154 3.06 5.16 4.02
N TYR A 155 2.68 4.16 4.81
CA TYR A 155 1.80 3.08 4.38
C TYR A 155 0.42 3.61 3.97
N ALA A 156 -0.30 4.30 4.87
CA ALA A 156 -1.65 4.79 4.61
C ALA A 156 -1.68 5.77 3.43
N PHE A 157 -0.70 6.68 3.35
CA PHE A 157 -0.59 7.64 2.27
C PHE A 157 -0.24 6.99 0.93
N GLY A 158 0.70 6.06 0.91
CA GLY A 158 1.05 5.30 -0.29
C GLY A 158 -0.13 4.50 -0.82
N THR A 159 -0.86 3.80 0.06
CA THR A 159 -2.08 3.05 -0.30
C THR A 159 -3.18 3.97 -0.84
N ALA A 160 -3.44 5.12 -0.19
CA ALA A 160 -4.44 6.08 -0.65
C ALA A 160 -4.09 6.67 -2.04
N CYS A 161 -2.83 7.02 -2.27
CA CYS A 161 -2.35 7.45 -3.58
C CYS A 161 -2.40 6.34 -4.64
N GLY A 162 -2.20 5.08 -4.24
CA GLY A 162 -2.40 3.91 -5.11
C GLY A 162 -3.85 3.79 -5.61
N PHE A 163 -4.84 4.00 -4.74
CA PHE A 163 -6.24 4.05 -5.14
C PHE A 163 -6.53 5.20 -6.11
N ALA A 164 -5.99 6.39 -5.84
CA ALA A 164 -6.10 7.52 -6.77
C ALA A 164 -5.49 7.21 -8.14
N GLY A 165 -4.37 6.48 -8.18
CA GLY A 165 -3.75 6.00 -9.41
C GLY A 165 -4.64 5.03 -10.20
N ASN A 166 -5.29 4.07 -9.53
CA ASN A 166 -6.25 3.16 -10.15
C ASN A 166 -7.47 3.89 -10.74
N ILE A 167 -8.01 4.88 -10.02
CA ILE A 167 -9.10 5.72 -10.52
C ILE A 167 -8.65 6.50 -11.76
N ALA A 168 -7.44 7.06 -11.74
CA ALA A 168 -6.88 7.77 -12.89
C ALA A 168 -6.69 6.83 -14.09
N LEU A 169 -6.31 5.57 -13.87
CA LEU A 169 -6.20 4.55 -14.91
C LEU A 169 -7.56 4.23 -15.54
N TYR A 170 -8.61 4.02 -14.74
CA TYR A 170 -9.96 3.79 -15.26
C TYR A 170 -10.50 5.00 -16.02
N ALA A 171 -10.29 6.20 -15.49
CA ALA A 171 -10.67 7.44 -16.17
C ALA A 171 -9.93 7.60 -17.51
N TYR A 172 -8.64 7.25 -17.56
CA TYR A 172 -7.84 7.25 -18.78
C TYR A 172 -8.42 6.29 -19.83
N TYR A 173 -8.68 5.03 -19.47
CA TYR A 173 -9.26 4.07 -20.42
C TYR A 173 -10.64 4.50 -20.92
N LEU A 174 -11.50 4.99 -20.03
CA LEU A 174 -12.82 5.51 -20.42
C LEU A 174 -12.70 6.70 -21.38
N ALA A 175 -11.83 7.65 -21.09
CA ALA A 175 -11.61 8.84 -21.93
C ALA A 175 -11.04 8.50 -23.31
N THR A 176 -10.09 7.58 -23.39
CA THR A 176 -9.46 7.17 -24.65
C THR A 176 -10.40 6.32 -25.50
N ILE A 177 -11.09 5.33 -24.91
CA ILE A 177 -11.95 4.41 -25.65
C ILE A 177 -13.29 5.06 -26.02
N ARG A 178 -13.98 5.65 -25.04
CA ARG A 178 -15.36 6.15 -25.26
C ARG A 178 -15.39 7.53 -25.89
N PHE A 179 -14.51 8.42 -25.43
CA PHE A 179 -14.52 9.84 -25.79
C PHE A 179 -13.44 10.20 -26.82
N LYS A 180 -12.54 9.27 -27.18
CA LYS A 180 -11.45 9.47 -28.14
C LYS A 180 -10.65 10.74 -27.87
N VAL A 181 -10.41 11.03 -26.59
CA VAL A 181 -9.65 12.21 -26.16
C VAL A 181 -8.20 12.09 -26.65
N LYS A 182 -7.64 13.19 -27.18
CA LYS A 182 -6.24 13.22 -27.62
C LYS A 182 -5.27 13.08 -26.44
N ASP A 183 -4.26 12.24 -26.60
CA ASP A 183 -3.19 11.99 -25.61
C ASP A 183 -2.52 13.27 -25.10
N GLU A 184 -2.33 14.27 -25.97
CA GLU A 184 -1.71 15.54 -25.59
C GLU A 184 -2.55 16.34 -24.58
N THR A 185 -3.88 16.33 -24.75
CA THR A 185 -4.80 17.01 -23.83
C THR A 185 -4.86 16.25 -22.51
N MET A 186 -4.92 14.92 -22.58
CA MET A 186 -4.93 14.06 -21.41
C MET A 186 -3.69 14.28 -20.55
N LYS A 187 -2.51 14.20 -21.17
CA LYS A 187 -1.21 14.32 -20.49
C LYS A 187 -0.97 15.70 -19.87
N ASN A 188 -1.26 16.78 -20.59
CA ASN A 188 -0.84 18.12 -20.17
C ASN A 188 -1.86 18.83 -19.25
N ARG A 189 -3.13 18.41 -19.27
CA ARG A 189 -4.20 19.09 -18.50
C ARG A 189 -4.85 18.14 -17.51
N VAL A 190 -5.34 17.01 -17.98
CA VAL A 190 -6.22 16.14 -17.19
C VAL A 190 -5.42 15.37 -16.14
N LEU A 191 -4.36 14.71 -16.56
CA LEU A 191 -3.56 13.84 -15.70
C LEU A 191 -2.87 14.55 -14.51
N PRO A 192 -2.18 15.70 -14.68
CA PRO A 192 -1.61 16.40 -13.53
C PRO A 192 -2.69 16.87 -12.54
N VAL A 193 -3.88 17.24 -13.03
CA VAL A 193 -5.01 17.58 -12.15
C VAL A 193 -5.47 16.37 -11.35
N PHE A 194 -5.58 15.19 -11.97
CA PHE A 194 -5.93 13.95 -11.24
C PHE A 194 -4.87 13.57 -10.20
N PHE A 195 -3.58 13.68 -10.51
CA PHE A 195 -2.53 13.36 -9.55
C PHE A 195 -2.47 14.36 -8.40
N VAL A 196 -2.56 15.66 -8.67
CA VAL A 196 -2.59 16.69 -7.63
C VAL A 196 -3.86 16.58 -6.78
N LEU A 197 -5.03 16.45 -7.40
CA LEU A 197 -6.28 16.30 -6.66
C LEU A 197 -6.29 15.00 -5.85
N GLY A 198 -5.88 13.89 -6.45
CA GLY A 198 -5.80 12.59 -5.79
C GLY A 198 -4.86 12.62 -4.59
N THR A 199 -3.65 13.17 -4.75
CA THR A 199 -2.71 13.33 -3.63
C THR A 199 -3.25 14.26 -2.55
N LEU A 200 -3.88 15.38 -2.90
CA LEU A 200 -4.50 16.28 -1.91
C LEU A 200 -5.61 15.58 -1.13
N VAL A 201 -6.47 14.82 -1.79
CA VAL A 201 -7.52 14.03 -1.13
C VAL A 201 -6.90 12.98 -0.20
N SER A 202 -5.86 12.27 -0.64
CA SER A 202 -5.12 11.32 0.20
C SER A 202 -4.50 11.98 1.44
N VAL A 203 -3.90 13.18 1.29
CA VAL A 203 -3.35 13.94 2.41
C VAL A 203 -4.47 14.35 3.38
N MET A 204 -5.57 14.89 2.87
CA MET A 204 -6.73 15.28 3.69
C MET A 204 -7.34 14.10 4.45
N PHE A 205 -7.33 12.91 3.84
CA PHE A 205 -7.82 11.69 4.49
C PHE A 205 -6.88 11.22 5.61
N VAL A 206 -5.57 11.22 5.39
CA VAL A 206 -4.61 10.63 6.33
C VAL A 206 -4.22 11.57 7.47
N LEU A 207 -4.15 12.89 7.23
CA LEU A 207 -3.67 13.86 8.23
C LEU A 207 -4.44 13.87 9.57
N PRO A 208 -5.78 13.79 9.61
CA PRO A 208 -6.52 13.77 10.87
C PRO A 208 -6.09 12.62 11.80
N TYR A 209 -5.79 11.44 11.23
CA TYR A 209 -5.33 10.28 12.01
C TYR A 209 -3.94 10.50 12.62
N VAL A 210 -3.07 11.22 11.91
CA VAL A 210 -1.74 11.60 12.43
C VAL A 210 -1.88 12.61 13.58
N TRP A 211 -2.76 13.60 13.44
CA TRP A 211 -2.97 14.64 14.46
C TRP A 211 -3.65 14.11 15.72
N ASN A 212 -4.56 13.15 15.57
CA ASN A 212 -5.27 12.53 16.70
C ASN A 212 -4.48 11.38 17.34
N ASP A 213 -3.21 11.19 16.98
CA ASP A 213 -2.35 10.12 17.51
C ASP A 213 -2.94 8.70 17.35
N GLN A 214 -3.72 8.48 16.28
CA GLN A 214 -4.41 7.21 15.99
C GLN A 214 -3.55 6.19 15.25
N ILE A 215 -2.32 6.56 14.86
CA ILE A 215 -1.37 5.61 14.29
C ILE A 215 -0.64 4.91 15.42
N ASN A 216 -1.06 3.69 15.71
CA ASN A 216 -0.52 2.86 16.77
C ASN A 216 -0.30 1.42 16.25
N PRO A 217 0.58 0.66 16.92
CA PRO A 217 0.64 -0.76 16.65
C PRO A 217 -0.65 -1.46 17.05
N GLY A 218 -1.18 -2.30 16.16
CA GLY A 218 -2.35 -3.15 16.42
C GLY A 218 -1.98 -4.62 16.58
N PRO A 219 -2.85 -5.45 17.19
CA PRO A 219 -2.62 -6.90 17.30
C PRO A 219 -2.85 -7.66 15.99
N TYR A 220 -3.39 -6.99 14.96
CA TYR A 220 -3.80 -7.59 13.68
C TYR A 220 -2.79 -7.33 12.55
N ASP A 221 -1.78 -6.50 12.79
CA ASP A 221 -0.81 -6.11 11.78
C ASP A 221 0.61 -6.20 12.35
N SER A 222 1.57 -6.62 11.51
CA SER A 222 2.99 -6.68 11.87
C SER A 222 3.73 -5.36 11.64
N PHE A 223 2.99 -4.28 11.39
CA PHE A 223 3.46 -2.91 11.15
C PHE A 223 2.47 -1.91 11.75
N CYS A 224 2.87 -0.64 11.87
CA CYS A 224 2.00 0.40 12.41
C CYS A 224 0.91 0.83 11.41
N THR A 225 -0.34 0.87 11.84
CA THR A 225 -1.51 1.24 11.03
C THR A 225 -2.39 2.24 11.76
N ILE A 226 -3.44 2.70 11.09
CA ILE A 226 -4.50 3.52 11.68
C ILE A 226 -5.41 2.61 12.51
N SER A 227 -5.61 2.96 13.78
CA SER A 227 -6.40 2.21 14.77
C SER A 227 -7.46 3.07 15.46
#